data_AF-A0A1G2LG79-F1
#
_entry.id   AF-A0A1G2LG79-F1
#
_cell.length_a   1.000
_cell.length_b   1.000
_cell.length_c   1.000
_cell.angle_alpha   90.00
_cell.angle_beta   90.00
_cell.angle_gamma   90.00
#
_symmetry.space_group_name_H-M   'P 1'
#
loop_
_entity.id
_entity.type
_entity.pdbx_description
1 polymer ?
#
loop_
_entity_poly.entity_id
_entity_poly.type
_entity_poly.pdbx_seq_one_letter_code
_entity_poly.pdbx_strand_id
1 'polypeptide(L)' 'MTTLVTQLFRKGDTMPVSGMYVCVPCGFMQYFAEGTVFIECIACLAGTPDGPEGYRENEQEFWQLVG' A
#
# COMPACT_ATOMS: atom_id res chain seq x y z
N MET A 1 18.83 16.86 -5.50
CA MET A 1 18.27 15.50 -5.41
C MET A 1 16.77 15.67 -5.38
N THR A 2 16.11 15.53 -6.54
CA THR A 2 14.66 15.75 -6.62
C THR A 2 14.01 14.46 -6.16
N THR A 3 13.62 14.41 -4.88
CA THR A 3 12.85 13.30 -4.34
C THR A 3 11.52 13.27 -5.09
N LEU A 4 11.38 12.38 -6.07
CA LEU A 4 10.09 12.01 -6.62
C LEU A 4 9.33 11.42 -5.44
N VAL A 5 8.43 12.19 -4.83
CA VAL A 5 7.58 11.72 -3.74
C VAL A 5 6.62 10.71 -4.36
N THR A 6 7.03 9.44 -4.37
CA THR A 6 6.10 8.34 -4.64
C THR A 6 5.11 8.31 -3.50
N GLN A 7 3.88 8.73 -3.79
CA GLN A 7 2.80 8.74 -2.82
C GLN A 7 2.56 7.30 -2.32
N LEU A 8 2.58 7.16 -0.99
CA LEU A 8 2.22 5.92 -0.33
C LEU A 8 0.77 6.03 0.15
N PHE A 9 0.07 4.91 0.14
CA PHE A 9 -1.32 4.77 0.59
C PHE A 9 -1.40 3.74 1.71
N ARG A 10 -2.33 3.93 2.64
CA ARG A 10 -2.59 2.99 3.73
C ARG A 10 -3.91 2.26 3.53
N LYS A 11 -4.11 1.19 4.31
CA LYS A 11 -5.40 0.51 4.41
C LYS A 11 -6.49 1.52 4.80
N GLY A 12 -7.63 1.46 4.12
CA GLY A 12 -8.76 2.38 4.33
C GLY A 12 -8.76 3.60 3.41
N ASP A 13 -7.64 3.96 2.79
CA ASP A 13 -7.60 5.02 1.78
C ASP A 13 -8.40 4.61 0.54
N THR A 14 -8.97 5.59 -0.15
CA THR A 14 -9.61 5.38 -1.45
C THR A 14 -8.58 5.48 -2.57
N MET A 15 -8.61 4.51 -3.49
CA MET A 15 -7.74 4.47 -4.66
C MET A 15 -8.00 5.68 -5.57
N PRO A 16 -6.98 6.52 -5.85
CA PRO A 16 -7.16 7.69 -6.70
C PRO A 16 -7.17 7.34 -8.20
N VAL A 17 -6.56 6.22 -8.58
CA VAL A 17 -6.44 5.76 -9.96
C VAL A 17 -6.35 4.24 -10.01
N SER A 18 -6.87 3.65 -11.08
CA SER A 18 -6.71 2.22 -11.35
C SER A 18 -5.27 1.90 -11.74
N GLY A 19 -4.69 0.83 -11.19
CA GLY A 19 -3.31 0.46 -11.53
C GLY A 19 -2.74 -0.67 -10.68
N MET A 20 -1.49 -1.02 -10.97
CA MET A 20 -0.71 -1.95 -10.15
C MET A 20 -0.08 -1.18 -8.99
N TYR A 21 -0.28 -1.68 -7.78
CA TYR A 21 0.36 -1.13 -6.58
C TYR A 21 1.27 -2.18 -5.99
N VAL A 22 2.42 -1.74 -5.46
CA VAL A 22 3.38 -2.58 -4.77
C VAL A 22 3.31 -2.33 -3.27
N CYS A 23 3.30 -3.41 -2.50
CA CYS A 23 3.47 -3.38 -1.06
C CYS A 23 4.96 -3.13 -0.77
N VAL A 24 5.29 -1.96 -0.25
CA VAL A 24 6.67 -1.55 0.07
C VAL A 24 7.41 -2.57 0.96
N PRO A 25 6.79 -3.13 2.02
CA PRO A 25 7.45 -4.13 2.88
C PRO A 25 7.94 -5.40 2.19
N CYS A 26 7.18 -5.95 1.24
CA CYS A 26 7.44 -7.29 0.70
C CYS A 26 7.53 -7.38 -0.82
N GLY A 27 7.28 -6.30 -1.55
CA GLY A 27 7.28 -6.27 -3.01
C GLY A 27 6.08 -6.94 -3.67
N PHE A 28 5.09 -7.41 -2.90
CA PHE A 28 3.87 -7.99 -3.46
C PHE A 28 3.10 -6.95 -4.29
N MET A 29 2.71 -7.31 -5.50
CA MET A 29 2.00 -6.42 -6.42
C MET A 29 0.53 -6.84 -6.56
N GLN A 30 -0.36 -5.86 -6.52
CA GLN A 30 -1.80 -6.08 -6.67
C GLN A 30 -2.42 -5.00 -7.55
N TYR A 31 -3.29 -5.42 -8.46
CA TYR A 31 -4.12 -4.48 -9.21
C TYR A 31 -5.24 -3.97 -8.32
N PHE A 32 -5.44 -2.66 -8.33
CA PHE A 32 -6.58 -2.02 -7.68
C PHE A 32 -7.34 -1.13 -8.67
N ALA A 33 -8.66 -1.13 -8.56
CA ALA A 33 -9.52 -0.27 -9.37
C ALA A 33 -9.73 1.10 -8.68
N GLU A 34 -9.86 2.15 -9.48
CA GLU A 34 -10.19 3.50 -9.00
C GLU A 34 -11.47 3.50 -8.17
N GLY A 35 -11.47 4.28 -7.09
CA GLY A 35 -12.61 4.39 -6.18
C GLY A 35 -12.82 3.20 -5.23
N THR A 36 -12.01 2.15 -5.33
CA THR A 36 -12.00 1.08 -4.31
C THR A 36 -11.24 1.51 -3.05
N VAL A 37 -11.21 0.67 -2.02
CA VAL A 37 -10.52 0.95 -0.74
C VAL A 37 -9.32 0.04 -0.59
N PHE A 38 -8.17 0.60 -0.23
CA PHE A 38 -6.96 -0.19 0.02
C PHE A 38 -7.18 -1.12 1.20
N ILE A 39 -6.82 -2.39 1.00
CA ILE A 39 -6.87 -3.44 2.01
C ILE A 39 -5.48 -3.72 2.56
N GLU A 40 -5.38 -4.59 3.56
CA GLU A 40 -4.11 -5.17 3.98
C GLU A 40 -3.36 -5.86 2.83
N CYS A 41 -2.05 -5.95 2.94
CA CYS A 41 -1.28 -6.81 2.04
C CYS A 41 -1.51 -8.28 2.39
N ILE A 42 -2.15 -9.03 1.49
CA ILE A 42 -2.44 -10.46 1.71
C ILE A 42 -1.18 -11.35 1.82
N ALA A 43 -0.02 -10.86 1.37
CA ALA A 43 1.22 -11.63 1.33
C ALA A 43 2.04 -11.53 2.63
N CYS A 44 2.11 -10.35 3.23
CA CYS A 44 2.89 -10.11 4.46
C CYS A 44 2.06 -9.60 5.64
N LEU A 45 0.75 -9.43 5.44
CA LEU A 45 -0.20 -8.91 6.44
C LEU A 45 0.08 -7.46 6.87
N ALA A 46 0.81 -6.68 6.07
CA ALA A 46 0.93 -5.22 6.30
C ALA A 46 -0.47 -4.58 6.33
N GLY A 47 -0.71 -3.71 7.32
CA GLY A 47 -2.04 -3.18 7.62
C GLY A 47 -2.89 -4.06 8.56
N THR A 48 -2.30 -5.05 9.23
CA THR A 48 -2.91 -5.82 10.34
C THR A 48 -1.96 -5.90 11.56
N PRO A 49 -2.39 -6.43 12.72
CA PRO A 49 -1.51 -6.64 13.87
C PRO A 49 -0.35 -7.63 13.60
N ASP A 50 -0.56 -8.54 12.65
CA ASP A 50 0.42 -9.58 12.27
C ASP A 50 1.38 -9.12 11.17
N GLY A 51 1.26 -7.87 10.73
CA GLY A 51 2.14 -7.28 9.72
C GLY A 51 3.58 -7.07 10.19
N PRO A 52 4.49 -6.73 9.25
CA PRO A 52 5.89 -6.45 9.54
C PRO A 52 6.04 -5.29 10.53
N GLU A 53 7.13 -5.28 11.30
CA GLU A 53 7.43 -4.18 12.23
C GLU A 53 7.42 -2.84 11.49
N GLY A 54 6.69 -1.86 12.03
CA GLY A 54 6.50 -0.55 11.40
C GLY A 54 5.39 -0.49 10.33
N TYR A 55 4.74 -1.59 9.97
CA TYR A 55 3.67 -1.62 8.95
C TYR A 55 2.38 -2.30 9.46
N ARG A 56 2.14 -2.20 10.77
CA ARG A 56 0.94 -2.75 11.41
C ARG A 56 -0.25 -1.79 11.30
N GLU A 57 -1.42 -2.29 11.72
CA GLU A 57 -2.81 -1.87 11.43
C GLU A 57 -3.11 -0.35 11.36
N ASN A 58 -2.27 0.53 11.92
CA ASN A 58 -2.49 1.98 11.89
C ASN A 58 -1.23 2.82 11.68
N GLU A 59 -0.07 2.21 11.43
CA GLU A 59 1.20 2.89 11.65
C GLU A 59 1.80 3.50 10.39
N GLN A 60 1.62 2.92 9.20
CA GLN A 60 2.27 3.46 7.99
C GLN A 60 1.51 3.21 6.67
N GLU A 61 1.77 4.09 5.70
CA GLU A 61 1.39 3.96 4.30
C GLU A 61 2.36 2.99 3.61
N PHE A 62 1.84 2.01 2.86
CA PHE A 62 2.65 0.91 2.33
C PHE A 62 2.31 0.48 0.90
N TRP A 63 1.18 0.92 0.36
CA TRP A 63 0.87 0.73 -1.05
C TRP A 63 1.47 1.86 -1.86
N GLN A 64 2.22 1.52 -2.90
CA GLN A 64 2.79 2.50 -3.82
C GLN A 64 2.33 2.20 -5.24
N LEU A 65 1.83 3.21 -5.96
CA LEU A 65 1.50 3.04 -7.37
C LEU A 65 2.77 2.72 -8.17
N VAL A 66 2.73 1.63 -8.93
CA VAL A 66 3.73 1.28 -9.93
C VAL A 66 3.22 1.89 -11.24
N GLY A 67 3.76 3.06 -11.58
CA GLY A 67 3.37 3.82 -12.77
C GLY A 67 3.51 3.07 -14.08
#